data_AF-A0A1Q7Y5A2-F1
#
_entry.id   AF-A0A1Q7Y5A2-F1
#
_cell.length_a   1.000
_cell.length_b   1.000
_cell.length_c   1.000
_cell.angle_alpha   90.00
_cell.angle_beta   90.00
_cell.angle_gamma   90.00
#
_symmetry.space_group_name_H-M   'P 1'
#
loop_
_entity.id
_entity.type
_entity.pdbx_description
1 polymer ?
#
loop_
_entity_poly.entity_id
_entity_poly.type
_entity_poly.pdbx_seq_one_letter_code
_entity_poly.pdbx_strand_id
1 'polypeptide(L)'
;MISKDFVSDLADKYKKRFQKGGAKMFTFLDHDGVPWNNNNAEHAIKRFAKYRREGDGRFTERTLKEYLVLATVLETCEFNNVNVLKFLLSKETTLVSLFKMAKRKDHAILHKPDRLPLLQAEIQSQNSEIFS
;
A
#
# COMPACT_ATOMS: atom_id res chain seq x y z
N MET A 1 8.91 -37.07 -9.18
CA MET A 1 8.26 -35.92 -9.85
C MET A 1 8.50 -36.04 -11.34
N ILE A 2 7.46 -36.23 -12.15
CA ILE A 2 7.59 -36.35 -13.62
C ILE A 2 7.93 -34.96 -14.18
N SER A 3 9.15 -34.77 -14.70
CA SER A 3 9.48 -33.59 -15.50
C SER A 3 8.77 -33.74 -16.84
N LYS A 4 7.70 -33.00 -17.05
CA LYS A 4 7.14 -32.80 -18.39
C LYS A 4 8.08 -31.85 -19.14
N ASP A 5 8.56 -32.30 -20.29
CA ASP A 5 9.32 -31.46 -21.20
C ASP A 5 8.33 -30.57 -21.96
N PHE A 6 8.54 -29.26 -21.86
CA PHE A 6 7.67 -28.29 -22.52
C PHE A 6 8.16 -28.09 -23.95
N VAL A 7 7.25 -28.22 -24.91
CA VAL A 7 7.55 -28.08 -26.34
C VAL A 7 7.70 -26.61 -26.75
N SER A 8 7.15 -25.67 -25.97
CA SER A 8 7.20 -24.23 -26.26
C SER A 8 8.29 -23.52 -25.47
N ASP A 9 9.06 -22.67 -26.15
CA ASP A 9 10.06 -21.78 -25.54
C ASP A 9 9.45 -20.88 -24.44
N LEU A 10 8.19 -20.45 -24.61
CA LEU A 10 7.49 -19.67 -23.59
C LEU A 10 7.25 -20.48 -22.31
N ALA A 11 6.81 -21.74 -22.46
CA ALA A 11 6.55 -22.62 -21.34
C ALA A 11 7.85 -23.00 -20.61
N ASP A 12 8.96 -23.18 -21.34
CA ASP A 12 10.28 -23.40 -20.73
C ASP A 12 10.79 -22.18 -19.95
N LYS A 13 10.55 -20.95 -20.45
CA LYS A 13 10.83 -19.71 -19.70
C LYS A 13 10.03 -19.62 -18.40
N TYR A 14 8.74 -19.95 -18.43
CA TYR A 14 7.92 -20.00 -17.22
C TYR A 14 8.41 -21.09 -16.25
N LYS A 15 8.72 -22.30 -16.73
CA LYS A 15 9.31 -23.38 -15.91
C LYS A 15 10.55 -22.89 -15.16
N LYS A 16 11.51 -22.30 -15.88
CA LYS A 16 12.75 -21.75 -15.30
C LYS A 16 12.46 -20.67 -14.25
N ARG A 17 11.50 -19.78 -14.52
CA ARG A 17 11.10 -18.73 -13.57
C ARG A 17 10.46 -19.30 -12.31
N PHE A 18 9.58 -20.29 -12.43
CA PHE A 18 8.96 -20.98 -11.29
C PHE A 18 9.98 -21.78 -10.49
N GLN A 19 10.93 -22.47 -11.13
CA GLN A 19 12.00 -23.18 -10.42
C GLN A 19 12.90 -22.22 -9.63
N LYS A 20 13.24 -21.06 -10.22
CA LYS A 20 14.07 -20.04 -9.55
C LYS A 20 13.33 -19.31 -8.43
N GLY A 21 12.04 -19.02 -8.62
CA GLY A 21 11.24 -18.18 -7.74
C GLY A 21 10.31 -18.92 -6.79
N GLY A 22 10.09 -20.23 -6.98
CA GLY A 22 9.02 -20.99 -6.35
C GLY A 22 9.07 -20.98 -4.82
N ALA A 23 10.26 -21.14 -4.24
CA ALA A 23 10.44 -21.04 -2.79
C ALA A 23 10.03 -19.67 -2.21
N LYS A 24 10.11 -18.60 -3.03
CA LYS A 24 9.72 -17.24 -2.64
C LYS A 24 8.24 -16.92 -2.91
N MET A 25 7.52 -17.77 -3.65
CA MET A 25 6.11 -17.50 -3.99
C MET A 25 5.16 -17.72 -2.82
N PHE A 26 5.58 -18.50 -1.83
CA PHE A 26 4.75 -18.91 -0.69
C PHE A 26 5.23 -18.34 0.65
N THR A 27 6.18 -17.40 0.65
CA THR A 27 6.74 -16.82 1.89
C THR A 27 5.70 -16.11 2.75
N PHE A 28 4.56 -15.70 2.16
CA PHE A 28 3.45 -15.16 2.93
C PHE A 28 2.80 -16.18 3.88
N LEU A 29 2.97 -17.49 3.63
CA LEU A 29 2.52 -18.54 4.56
C LEU A 29 3.36 -18.59 5.84
N ASP A 30 4.58 -18.06 5.79
CA ASP A 30 5.50 -18.02 6.93
C ASP A 30 5.37 -16.71 7.75
N HIS A 31 4.48 -15.80 7.33
CA HIS A 31 4.31 -14.48 7.93
C HIS A 31 2.83 -14.15 8.14
N ASP A 32 2.41 -14.05 9.40
CA ASP A 32 1.07 -13.59 9.75
C ASP A 32 0.83 -12.16 9.23
N GLY A 33 -0.39 -11.90 8.75
CA GLY A 33 -0.79 -10.59 8.25
C GLY A 33 -0.32 -10.19 6.85
N VAL A 34 0.44 -11.06 6.16
CA VAL A 34 0.82 -10.81 4.78
C VAL A 34 -0.25 -11.36 3.84
N PRO A 35 -0.96 -10.51 3.07
CA PRO A 35 -1.96 -10.99 2.14
C PRO A 35 -1.30 -11.81 1.03
N TRP A 36 -1.99 -12.85 0.57
CA TRP A 36 -1.55 -13.69 -0.55
C TRP A 36 -1.44 -12.89 -1.88
N ASN A 37 -2.11 -11.74 -1.97
CA ASN A 37 -2.11 -10.89 -3.16
C ASN A 37 -1.11 -9.73 -3.03
N ASN A 38 -0.48 -9.35 -4.15
CA ASN A 38 0.53 -8.31 -4.20
C ASN A 38 -0.05 -6.90 -4.40
N ASN A 39 -1.37 -6.71 -4.35
CA ASN A 39 -2.02 -5.45 -4.72
C ASN A 39 -1.55 -4.30 -3.81
N ASN A 40 -1.36 -4.57 -2.51
CA ASN A 40 -0.90 -3.56 -1.56
C ASN A 40 0.49 -3.02 -1.92
N ALA A 41 1.44 -3.91 -2.21
CA ALA A 41 2.79 -3.52 -2.60
C ALA A 41 2.81 -2.78 -3.95
N GLU A 42 1.99 -3.22 -4.92
CA GLU A 42 1.83 -2.51 -6.20
C GLU A 42 1.28 -1.10 -6.01
N HIS A 43 0.26 -0.95 -5.17
CA HIS A 43 -0.31 0.36 -4.84
C HIS A 43 0.73 1.29 -4.19
N ALA A 44 1.49 0.79 -3.22
CA ALA A 44 2.56 1.55 -2.57
C ALA A 44 3.65 2.00 -3.55
N ILE A 45 4.13 1.08 -4.41
CA ILE A 45 5.18 1.36 -5.40
C ILE A 45 4.67 2.28 -6.52
N LYS A 46 3.40 2.21 -6.91
CA LYS A 46 2.85 3.01 -8.02
C LYS A 46 2.92 4.51 -7.76
N ARG A 47 2.62 4.95 -6.53
CA ARG A 47 2.76 6.37 -6.14
C ARG A 47 4.21 6.82 -6.20
N PHE A 48 5.13 5.99 -5.71
CA PHE A 48 6.56 6.26 -5.78
C PHE A 48 7.08 6.31 -7.22
N ALA A 49 6.67 5.40 -8.08
CA ALA A 49 7.07 5.37 -9.48
C ALA A 49 6.64 6.64 -10.23
N LYS A 50 5.44 7.17 -9.93
CA LYS A 50 4.98 8.45 -10.47
C LYS A 50 5.86 9.60 -9.98
N TYR A 51 6.09 9.70 -8.68
CA TYR A 51 6.92 10.75 -8.08
C TYR A 51 8.38 10.70 -8.61
N ARG A 52 8.94 9.50 -8.79
CA ARG A 52 10.29 9.33 -9.32
C ARG A 52 10.45 9.88 -10.74
N ARG A 53 9.43 9.72 -11.60
CA ARG A 53 9.43 10.29 -12.95
C ARG A 53 9.41 11.80 -12.93
N GLU A 54 8.64 12.39 -12.02
CA GLU A 54 8.51 13.85 -11.88
C GLU A 54 9.80 14.48 -11.29
N GLY A 55 10.49 13.79 -10.39
CA GLY A 55 11.73 14.28 -9.75
C GLY A 55 13.05 13.94 -10.48
N ASP A 56 13.01 13.56 -11.75
CA ASP A 56 14.20 13.26 -12.58
C ASP A 56 15.16 12.21 -11.95
N GLY A 57 14.62 11.32 -11.11
CA GLY A 57 15.42 10.29 -10.42
C GLY A 57 16.42 10.80 -9.37
N ARG A 58 16.43 12.10 -9.03
CA ARG A 58 17.38 12.69 -8.07
C ARG A 58 16.90 12.49 -6.63
N PHE A 59 17.10 11.29 -6.11
CA PHE A 59 16.76 10.96 -4.72
C PHE A 59 17.97 10.45 -3.95
N THR A 60 18.13 10.95 -2.74
CA THR A 60 19.02 10.37 -1.73
C THR A 60 18.19 9.50 -0.80
N GLU A 61 18.82 8.58 -0.07
CA GLU A 61 18.12 7.80 0.95
C GLU A 61 17.39 8.70 1.96
N ARG A 62 18.00 9.83 2.34
CA ARG A 62 17.41 10.82 3.25
C ARG A 62 16.12 11.42 2.68
N THR A 63 16.19 11.98 1.47
CA THR A 63 15.02 12.62 0.83
C THR A 63 13.90 11.62 0.54
N LEU A 64 14.26 10.36 0.28
CA LEU A 64 13.28 9.28 0.14
C LEU A 64 12.56 8.98 1.45
N LYS A 65 13.28 8.88 2.58
CA LYS A 65 12.67 8.68 3.91
C LYS A 65 11.71 9.82 4.25
N GLU A 66 12.11 11.07 4.02
CA GLU A 66 11.27 12.26 4.24
C GLU A 66 10.00 12.22 3.37
N TYR A 67 10.14 11.86 2.10
CA TYR A 67 9.00 11.69 1.19
C TYR A 67 8.04 10.60 1.67
N LEU A 68 8.55 9.45 2.11
CA LEU A 68 7.70 8.35 2.60
C LEU A 68 6.89 8.75 3.82
N VAL A 69 7.48 9.50 4.76
CA VAL A 69 6.75 10.06 5.91
C VAL A 69 5.65 11.01 5.47
N LEU A 70 5.91 11.89 4.50
CA LEU A 70 4.87 12.76 3.97
C LEU A 70 3.76 11.94 3.28
N ALA A 71 4.13 10.97 2.46
CA ALA A 71 3.19 10.13 1.72
C ALA A 71 2.24 9.36 2.66
N THR A 72 2.74 8.82 3.78
CA THR A 72 1.90 8.13 4.77
C THR A 72 0.94 9.08 5.47
N VAL A 73 1.35 10.31 5.78
CA VAL A 73 0.45 11.35 6.33
C VAL A 73 -0.65 11.70 5.34
N LEU A 74 -0.30 11.89 4.06
CA LEU A 74 -1.27 12.19 2.99
C LEU A 74 -2.30 11.07 2.84
N GLU A 75 -1.84 9.82 2.75
CA GLU A 75 -2.70 8.64 2.62
C GLU A 75 -3.60 8.46 3.84
N THR A 76 -3.09 8.69 5.05
CA THR A 76 -3.89 8.61 6.28
C THR A 76 -4.98 9.69 6.29
N CYS A 77 -4.67 10.91 5.82
CA CYS A 77 -5.67 11.97 5.69
C CYS A 77 -6.76 11.59 4.66
N GLU A 78 -6.37 11.10 3.49
CA GLU A 78 -7.30 10.66 2.44
C GLU A 78 -8.22 9.54 2.94
N PHE A 79 -7.65 8.53 3.60
CA PHE A 79 -8.39 7.40 4.15
C PHE A 79 -9.43 7.84 5.20
N ASN A 80 -9.10 8.85 6.00
CA ASN A 80 -9.97 9.36 7.05
C ASN A 80 -10.82 10.56 6.61
N ASN A 81 -10.88 10.87 5.30
CA ASN A 81 -11.62 12.01 4.74
C ASN A 81 -11.26 13.37 5.39
N VAL A 82 -10.01 13.50 5.83
CA VAL A 82 -9.45 14.73 6.41
C VAL A 82 -8.84 15.57 5.29
N ASN A 83 -9.12 16.87 5.30
CA ASN A 83 -8.44 17.78 4.38
C ASN A 83 -6.96 17.88 4.77
N VAL A 84 -6.09 17.39 3.88
CA VAL A 84 -4.63 17.37 4.04
C VAL A 84 -4.07 18.74 4.43
N LEU A 85 -4.40 19.79 3.68
CA LEU A 85 -3.83 21.13 3.92
C LEU A 85 -4.25 21.65 5.30
N LYS A 86 -5.50 21.41 5.71
CA LYS A 86 -5.99 21.77 7.04
C LYS A 86 -5.25 21.02 8.14
N PHE A 87 -4.94 19.75 7.94
CA PHE A 87 -4.14 18.97 8.89
C PHE A 87 -2.71 19.50 8.98
N LEU A 88 -2.02 19.68 7.85
CA LEU A 88 -0.65 20.19 7.83
C LEU A 88 -0.53 21.60 8.44
N LEU A 89 -1.48 22.49 8.15
CA LEU A 89 -1.51 23.85 8.71
C LEU A 89 -1.85 23.88 10.21
N SER A 90 -2.51 22.85 10.74
CA SER A 90 -2.83 22.78 12.17
C SER A 90 -1.63 22.50 13.07
N LYS A 91 -0.49 22.07 12.49
CA LYS A 91 0.73 21.65 13.21
C LYS A 91 0.51 20.48 14.18
N GLU A 92 -0.62 19.81 14.06
CA GLU A 92 -0.95 18.61 14.80
C GLU A 92 -0.07 17.45 14.34
N THR A 93 0.45 16.69 15.30
CA THR A 93 1.38 15.57 15.03
C THR A 93 0.85 14.22 15.53
N THR A 94 -0.42 14.18 15.95
CA THR A 94 -1.01 12.98 16.56
C THR A 94 -2.14 12.39 15.72
N LEU A 95 -2.30 11.07 15.76
CA LEU A 95 -3.44 10.38 15.17
C LEU A 95 -4.76 10.78 15.85
N VAL A 96 -4.72 11.09 17.15
CA VAL A 96 -5.91 11.52 17.90
C VAL A 96 -6.48 12.82 17.33
N SER A 97 -5.64 13.82 17.04
CA SER A 97 -6.11 15.07 16.43
C SER A 97 -6.58 14.90 14.99
N LEU A 98 -5.93 14.01 14.22
CA LEU A 98 -6.40 13.61 12.89
C LEU A 98 -7.81 13.00 12.95
N PHE A 99 -8.05 12.03 13.85
CA PHE A 99 -9.37 11.41 13.99
C PHE A 99 -10.43 12.39 14.54
N LYS A 100 -10.03 13.36 15.38
CA LYS A 100 -10.91 14.48 15.77
C LYS A 100 -11.26 15.39 14.58
N MET A 101 -10.39 15.52 13.59
CA MET A 101 -10.70 16.24 12.34
C MET A 101 -11.64 15.44 11.44
N ALA A 102 -11.47 14.11 11.38
CA ALA A 102 -12.31 13.21 10.59
C ALA A 102 -13.78 13.21 11.07
N LYS A 103 -14.00 13.18 12.39
CA LYS A 103 -15.34 13.16 13.01
C LYS A 103 -16.15 14.45 12.86
N ARG A 104 -15.57 15.52 12.30
CA ARG A 104 -16.22 16.85 12.20
C ARG A 104 -17.08 17.07 10.94
N LYS A 105 -17.25 16.05 10.08
CA LYS A 105 -18.06 16.17 8.86
C LYS A 105 -19.27 15.23 8.87
N ASP A 106 -20.33 15.67 9.54
CA ASP A 106 -21.66 15.47 8.97
C ASP A 106 -21.95 16.65 8.03
N HIS A 107 -22.42 16.32 6.82
CA HIS A 107 -22.84 17.17 5.71
C HIS A 107 -21.78 17.83 4.79
N ALA A 108 -21.71 17.27 3.57
CA ALA A 108 -21.71 17.93 2.25
C ALA A 108 -20.60 17.46 1.29
N ILE A 109 -21.02 16.56 0.38
CA ILE A 109 -20.57 16.33 -1.01
C ILE A 109 -19.08 16.05 -1.26
N LEU A 110 -18.75 14.76 -1.40
CA LEU A 110 -18.28 14.20 -2.68
C LEU A 110 -18.56 12.69 -2.69
N HIS A 111 -19.56 12.30 -3.47
CA HIS A 111 -19.89 10.89 -3.68
C HIS A 111 -18.93 10.30 -4.71
N LYS A 112 -18.12 9.32 -4.29
CA LYS A 112 -17.89 8.10 -5.05
C LYS A 112 -17.99 6.93 -4.06
N PRO A 113 -19.09 6.17 -4.05
CA PRO A 113 -19.16 4.90 -3.33
C PRO A 113 -18.42 3.84 -4.17
N ASP A 114 -18.26 2.64 -3.60
CA ASP A 114 -17.70 1.42 -4.20
C ASP A 114 -16.26 1.06 -3.85
N ARG A 115 -15.73 1.57 -2.72
CA ARG A 115 -14.58 0.90 -2.08
C ARG A 115 -14.62 0.78 -0.56
N LEU A 116 -15.57 1.45 0.09
CA LEU A 116 -15.66 1.52 1.56
C LEU A 116 -15.85 0.15 2.24
N PRO A 117 -16.72 -0.76 1.75
CA PRO A 117 -16.94 -2.02 2.46
C PRO A 117 -15.77 -3.01 2.33
N LEU A 118 -15.07 -3.01 1.20
CA LEU A 118 -13.97 -3.95 0.93
C LEU A 118 -12.68 -3.52 1.64
N LEU A 119 -12.38 -2.22 1.66
CA LEU A 119 -11.18 -1.71 2.35
C LEU A 119 -11.34 -1.73 3.88
N GLN A 120 -12.58 -1.59 4.41
CA GLN A 120 -12.83 -1.69 5.84
C GLN A 120 -12.59 -3.11 6.36
N ALA A 121 -12.98 -4.15 5.60
CA ALA A 121 -12.64 -5.53 5.92
C ALA A 121 -11.12 -5.79 5.88
N GLU A 122 -10.40 -5.22 4.91
CA GLU A 122 -8.93 -5.35 4.83
C GLU A 122 -8.21 -4.64 5.99
N ILE A 123 -8.74 -3.51 6.47
CA ILE A 123 -8.14 -2.72 7.56
C ILE A 123 -8.51 -3.25 8.95
N GLN A 124 -9.68 -3.88 9.11
CA GLN A 124 -10.01 -4.59 10.34
C GLN A 124 -9.02 -5.75 10.58
N SER A 125 -8.62 -6.45 9.51
CA SER A 125 -7.57 -7.48 9.54
C SER A 125 -6.20 -6.89 9.90
N GLN A 126 -5.85 -5.74 9.30
CA GLN A 126 -4.53 -5.10 9.52
C GLN A 126 -4.36 -4.53 10.95
N ASN A 127 -5.42 -4.06 11.59
CA ASN A 127 -5.32 -3.44 12.93
C ASN A 127 -5.30 -4.45 14.09
N SER A 128 -5.79 -5.68 13.90
CA SER A 128 -5.64 -6.75 14.90
C SER A 128 -4.22 -7.30 14.99
N GLU A 129 -3.43 -7.18 13.91
CA GLU A 129 -2.07 -7.73 13.81
C GLU A 129 -0.98 -6.76 14.27
N ILE A 130 -1.28 -5.47 14.38
CA ILE A 130 -0.32 -4.45 14.84
C ILE A 130 -0.41 -4.24 16.37
N PHE A 131 -1.51 -4.65 17.02
CA PHE A 131 -1.76 -4.47 18.45
C PHE A 131 -1.98 -5.78 19.23
N SER A 132 -1.52 -6.93 18.72
CA SER A 132 -1.25 -8.16 19.48
C SER A 132 0.24 -8.50 19.41
#